data_AF-M5C2Z9-F1
#
_entry.id   AF-M5C2Z9-F1
#
_cell.length_a   1.000
_cell.length_b   1.000
_cell.length_c   1.000
_cell.angle_alpha   90.00
_cell.angle_beta   90.00
_cell.angle_gamma   90.00
#
_symmetry.space_group_name_H-M   'P 1'
#
loop_
_entity.id
_entity.type
_entity.pdbx_description
1 polymer ?
#
loop_
_entity_poly.entity_id
_entity_poly.type
_entity_poly.pdbx_seq_one_letter_code
_entity_poly.pdbx_strand_id
1 'polypeptide(L)'
;MMSVPLRGFGVSLIVFYLTGSKVTKIGKQIKGKLEEGHDVNGYRSGWQVLSNSFTALVASCLWGASFAPGSIHAYLIGPFIPSWNRIDLNKEEFCPISPYVGDGWSRKLILVGLAHFACCLGDTMASELGILSKASPRLVTTFTKVPPGTNGAMSRTGTLASLAGGVIMGVAMIISLLIESPACRSELGSLSFSLILAGALSGVGGSALDSLLGATIQRTEFSGVSNSIITDETKSRPRQTGEVKVISGRDVVTNNQVNVISSILTGVLIGWLA
;
A
#
# COMPACT_ATOMS: atom_id res chain seq x y z
N MET A 1 -29.89 3.66 -8.25
CA MET A 1 -28.95 4.55 -7.53
C MET A 1 -27.65 4.59 -8.31
N MET A 2 -27.06 5.76 -8.59
CA MET A 2 -25.81 5.88 -9.37
C MET A 2 -24.54 5.49 -8.60
N SER A 3 -24.64 5.24 -7.30
CA SER A 3 -23.53 4.84 -6.45
C SER A 3 -23.28 3.33 -6.49
N VAL A 4 -22.01 2.95 -6.34
CA VAL A 4 -21.60 1.54 -6.20
C VAL A 4 -22.02 1.05 -4.81
N PRO A 5 -22.71 -0.11 -4.69
CA PRO A 5 -23.26 -0.58 -3.42
C PRO A 5 -22.22 -1.22 -2.49
N LEU A 6 -21.06 -1.63 -3.00
CA LEU A 6 -19.96 -2.19 -2.21
C LEU A 6 -19.12 -1.06 -1.59
N ARG A 7 -18.96 -1.10 -0.27
CA ARG A 7 -18.26 -0.07 0.51
C ARG A 7 -16.84 -0.48 0.90
N GLY A 8 -16.47 -1.75 0.76
CA GLY A 8 -15.16 -2.30 1.14
C GLY A 8 -13.95 -1.49 0.67
N PHE A 9 -13.93 -1.02 -0.57
CA PHE A 9 -12.84 -0.16 -1.08
C PHE A 9 -12.75 1.19 -0.35
N GLY A 10 -13.89 1.84 -0.12
CA GLY A 10 -13.95 3.13 0.58
C GLY A 10 -13.60 3.02 2.06
N VAL A 11 -14.09 1.96 2.74
CA VAL A 11 -13.71 1.65 4.13
C VAL A 11 -12.20 1.41 4.23
N SER A 12 -11.63 0.64 3.29
CA SER A 12 -10.19 0.39 3.24
C SER A 12 -9.38 1.68 3.08
N LEU A 13 -9.79 2.56 2.16
CA LEU A 13 -9.16 3.87 1.97
C LEU A 13 -9.17 4.71 3.26
N ILE A 14 -10.31 4.77 3.95
CA ILE A 14 -10.46 5.51 5.21
C ILE A 14 -9.54 4.93 6.30
N VAL A 15 -9.54 3.60 6.46
CA VAL A 15 -8.70 2.92 7.45
C VAL A 15 -7.22 3.13 7.16
N PHE A 16 -6.81 2.98 5.90
CA PHE A 16 -5.45 3.29 5.44
C PHE A 16 -5.06 4.73 5.80
N TYR A 17 -5.89 5.70 5.44
CA TYR A 17 -5.59 7.11 5.64
C TYR A 17 -5.49 7.46 7.13
N LEU A 18 -6.46 7.03 7.96
CA LEU A 18 -6.48 7.33 9.39
C LEU A 18 -5.33 6.64 10.13
N THR A 19 -5.06 5.37 9.82
CA THR A 19 -3.99 4.60 10.48
C THR A 19 -2.63 5.12 10.06
N GLY A 20 -2.39 5.28 8.76
CA GLY A 20 -1.15 5.85 8.23
C GLY A 20 -0.87 7.24 8.80
N SER A 21 -1.88 8.12 8.84
CA SER A 21 -1.72 9.47 9.40
C SER A 21 -1.37 9.47 10.90
N LYS A 22 -1.93 8.54 11.68
CA LYS A 22 -1.55 8.37 13.09
C LYS A 22 -0.11 7.92 13.23
N VAL A 23 0.31 6.96 12.43
CA VAL A 23 1.67 6.38 12.48
C VAL A 23 2.72 7.39 12.03
N THR A 24 2.48 8.16 10.96
CA THR A 24 3.38 9.23 10.53
C THR A 24 3.60 10.28 11.62
N LYS A 25 2.60 10.57 12.46
CA LYS A 25 2.77 11.50 13.59
C LYS A 25 3.70 10.95 14.67
N ILE A 26 3.77 9.63 14.86
CA ILE A 26 4.64 8.98 15.85
C ILE A 26 6.11 9.08 15.42
N GLY A 27 6.42 8.79 14.15
CA GLY A 27 7.78 8.80 13.61
C GLY A 27 8.36 10.19 13.35
N LYS A 28 7.49 11.21 13.19
CA LYS A 28 7.83 12.57 12.73
C LYS A 28 9.05 13.21 13.40
N GLN A 29 9.13 13.19 14.73
CA GLN A 29 10.22 13.87 15.45
C GLN A 29 11.58 13.22 15.25
N ILE A 30 11.61 11.89 15.14
CA ILE A 30 12.85 11.14 14.92
C ILE A 30 13.26 11.23 13.45
N LYS A 31 12.28 11.12 12.54
CA LYS A 31 12.51 11.26 11.10
C LYS A 31 13.08 12.63 10.74
N GLY A 32 12.55 13.71 11.33
CA GLY A 32 13.09 15.06 11.15
C GLY A 32 14.52 15.27 11.65
N LYS A 33 15.06 14.38 12.50
CA LYS A 33 16.49 14.38 12.90
C LYS A 33 17.35 13.52 11.97
N LEU A 34 16.75 12.58 11.25
CA LEU A 34 17.42 11.62 10.39
C LEU A 34 17.42 12.05 8.91
N GLU A 35 16.49 12.91 8.50
CA GLU A 35 16.30 13.35 7.12
C GLU A 35 16.43 14.87 6.99
N GLU A 36 17.21 15.33 6.01
CA GLU A 36 17.37 16.75 5.73
C GLU A 36 16.10 17.32 5.05
N GLY A 37 15.66 18.50 5.51
CA GLY A 37 14.55 19.22 4.88
C GLY A 37 13.16 18.60 5.11
N HIS A 38 13.04 17.68 6.06
CA HIS A 38 11.76 17.07 6.43
C HIS A 38 10.70 18.15 6.70
N ASP A 39 9.65 18.19 5.87
CA ASP A 39 8.61 19.21 5.97
C ASP A 39 7.89 19.13 7.33
N VAL A 40 8.05 20.19 8.12
CA VAL A 40 7.48 20.33 9.47
C VAL A 40 5.95 20.32 9.42
N ASN A 41 5.34 20.61 8.27
CA ASN A 41 3.89 20.63 8.11
C ASN A 41 3.29 19.28 7.70
N GLY A 42 4.09 18.38 7.09
CA GLY A 42 3.66 17.05 6.68
C GLY A 42 2.60 17.05 5.58
N TYR A 43 2.62 18.04 4.68
CA TYR A 43 1.69 18.07 3.55
C TYR A 43 1.99 16.92 2.58
N ARG A 44 0.98 16.10 2.28
CA ARG A 44 1.07 15.10 1.22
C ARG A 44 0.77 15.76 -0.12
N SER A 45 1.65 15.59 -1.09
CA SER A 45 1.40 16.10 -2.43
C SER A 45 0.24 15.33 -3.09
N GLY A 46 -0.46 15.98 -4.04
CA GLY A 46 -1.49 15.30 -4.82
C GLY A 46 -0.95 14.05 -5.54
N TRP A 47 0.32 14.09 -5.95
CA TRP A 47 1.00 12.94 -6.53
C TRP A 47 1.15 11.77 -5.58
N GLN A 48 1.49 12.03 -4.31
CA GLN A 48 1.57 10.99 -3.29
C GLN A 48 0.21 10.34 -3.02
N VAL A 49 -0.86 11.15 -2.98
CA VAL A 49 -2.23 10.65 -2.79
C VAL A 49 -2.65 9.76 -3.97
N LEU A 50 -2.41 10.22 -5.20
CA LEU A 50 -2.72 9.47 -6.41
C LEU A 50 -1.90 8.17 -6.46
N SER A 51 -0.61 8.24 -6.19
CA SER A 51 0.30 7.08 -6.18
C SER A 51 -0.16 5.99 -5.22
N ASN A 52 -0.55 6.39 -4.00
CA ASN A 52 -1.02 5.48 -2.96
C ASN A 52 -2.50 5.07 -3.09
N SER A 53 -3.18 5.44 -4.17
CA SER A 53 -4.60 5.11 -4.40
C SER A 53 -4.88 4.55 -5.79
N PHE A 54 -3.95 4.65 -6.74
CA PHE A 54 -4.19 4.38 -8.16
C PHE A 54 -4.72 2.96 -8.43
N THR A 55 -4.02 1.92 -7.97
CA THR A 55 -4.41 0.53 -8.24
C THR A 55 -5.76 0.20 -7.61
N ALA A 56 -6.00 0.63 -6.38
CA ALA A 56 -7.29 0.44 -5.71
C ALA A 56 -8.42 1.22 -6.38
N LEU A 57 -8.15 2.42 -6.90
CA LEU A 57 -9.11 3.18 -7.69
C LEU A 57 -9.50 2.42 -8.95
N VAL A 58 -8.52 1.95 -9.73
CA VAL A 58 -8.78 1.15 -10.95
C VAL A 58 -9.57 -0.11 -10.61
N ALA A 59 -9.16 -0.86 -9.57
CA ALA A 59 -9.88 -2.06 -9.14
C ALA A 59 -11.32 -1.76 -8.73
N SER A 60 -11.56 -0.66 -7.99
CA SER A 60 -12.91 -0.26 -7.57
C SER A 60 -13.80 0.18 -8.73
N CYS A 61 -13.23 0.89 -9.72
CA CYS A 61 -13.93 1.30 -10.94
C CYS A 61 -14.31 0.09 -11.79
N LEU A 62 -13.38 -0.85 -12.00
CA LEU A 62 -13.64 -2.10 -12.72
C LEU A 62 -14.68 -2.95 -12.01
N TRP A 63 -14.62 -3.01 -10.68
CA TRP A 63 -15.62 -3.74 -9.88
C TRP A 63 -17.00 -3.11 -10.04
N GLY A 64 -17.11 -1.78 -9.90
CA GLY A 64 -18.37 -1.07 -10.09
C GLY A 64 -18.93 -1.21 -11.51
N ALA A 65 -18.06 -1.22 -12.52
CA ALA A 65 -18.47 -1.40 -13.91
C ALA A 65 -18.93 -2.83 -14.25
N SER A 66 -18.41 -3.84 -13.53
CA SER A 66 -18.71 -5.26 -13.76
C SER A 66 -19.87 -5.76 -12.89
N PHE A 67 -19.99 -5.29 -11.64
CA PHE A 67 -20.89 -5.87 -10.63
C PHE A 67 -21.98 -4.93 -10.12
N ALA A 68 -22.04 -3.70 -10.64
CA ALA A 68 -23.04 -2.70 -10.25
C ALA A 68 -23.58 -1.95 -11.49
N PRO A 69 -24.50 -2.57 -12.26
CA PRO A 69 -24.96 -2.04 -13.55
C PRO A 69 -25.64 -0.66 -13.46
N GLY A 70 -26.23 -0.33 -12.31
CA GLY A 70 -26.81 0.99 -12.05
C GLY A 70 -25.80 2.09 -11.71
N SER A 71 -24.51 1.77 -11.59
CA SER A 71 -23.48 2.72 -11.16
C SER A 71 -22.95 3.58 -12.31
N ILE A 72 -22.39 4.75 -11.97
CA ILE A 72 -21.72 5.61 -12.96
C ILE A 72 -20.56 4.91 -13.68
N HIS A 73 -19.87 3.98 -13.01
CA HIS A 73 -18.77 3.21 -13.60
C HIS A 73 -19.28 2.24 -14.67
N ALA A 74 -20.44 1.61 -14.46
CA ALA A 74 -21.06 0.75 -15.46
C ALA A 74 -21.50 1.55 -16.69
N TYR A 75 -21.96 2.79 -16.51
CA TYR A 75 -22.29 3.68 -17.62
C TYR A 75 -21.05 4.11 -18.43
N LEU A 76 -19.97 4.53 -17.75
CA LEU A 76 -18.77 5.08 -18.40
C LEU A 76 -17.83 4.01 -18.95
N ILE A 77 -17.61 2.94 -18.19
CA ILE A 77 -16.58 1.92 -18.47
C ILE A 77 -17.23 0.62 -18.99
N GLY A 78 -18.48 0.34 -18.59
CA GLY A 78 -19.17 -0.90 -18.97
C GLY A 78 -19.25 -1.21 -20.47
N PRO A 79 -19.32 -0.23 -21.41
CA PRO A 79 -19.23 -0.51 -22.85
C PRO A 79 -17.90 -1.14 -23.30
N PHE A 80 -16.83 -0.96 -22.52
CA PHE A 80 -15.50 -1.53 -22.79
C PHE A 80 -15.27 -2.87 -22.07
N ILE A 81 -16.21 -3.29 -21.22
CA ILE A 81 -16.14 -4.57 -20.51
C ILE A 81 -17.01 -5.59 -21.26
N PRO A 82 -16.51 -6.79 -21.57
CA PRO A 82 -17.30 -7.83 -22.21
C PRO A 82 -18.61 -8.08 -21.46
N SER A 83 -19.72 -8.20 -22.20
CA SER A 83 -21.06 -8.27 -21.62
C SER A 83 -21.26 -9.45 -20.67
N TRP A 84 -20.58 -10.58 -20.91
CA TRP A 84 -20.60 -11.76 -20.04
C TRP A 84 -19.93 -11.54 -18.66
N ASN A 85 -19.11 -10.51 -18.51
CA ASN A 85 -18.50 -10.14 -17.22
C ASN A 85 -19.35 -9.12 -16.43
N ARG A 86 -20.50 -8.69 -16.98
CA ARG A 86 -21.40 -7.75 -16.29
C ARG A 86 -22.54 -8.49 -15.62
N ILE A 87 -22.54 -8.49 -14.29
CA ILE A 87 -23.49 -9.20 -13.45
C ILE A 87 -24.09 -8.20 -12.46
N ASP A 88 -25.40 -8.27 -12.22
CA ASP A 88 -26.00 -7.51 -11.11
C ASP A 88 -25.84 -8.30 -9.81
N LEU A 89 -24.91 -7.88 -8.95
CA LEU A 89 -24.58 -8.63 -7.74
C LEU A 89 -25.60 -8.38 -6.62
N ASN A 90 -26.41 -9.38 -6.31
CA ASN A 90 -27.23 -9.38 -5.10
C ASN A 90 -26.40 -9.80 -3.87
N LYS A 91 -26.05 -8.83 -3.03
CA LYS A 91 -25.27 -9.04 -1.79
C LYS A 91 -26.03 -9.80 -0.69
N GLU A 92 -27.34 -9.97 -0.81
CA GLU A 92 -28.15 -10.76 0.11
C GLU A 92 -27.98 -12.26 -0.16
N GLU A 93 -27.80 -12.63 -1.42
CA GLU A 93 -27.66 -14.02 -1.87
C GLU A 93 -26.19 -14.45 -1.97
N PHE A 94 -25.31 -13.57 -2.46
CA PHE A 94 -23.92 -13.91 -2.73
C PHE A 94 -22.94 -12.99 -2.01
N CYS A 95 -21.92 -13.58 -1.39
CA CYS A 95 -20.81 -12.81 -0.82
C CYS A 95 -19.90 -12.31 -1.95
N PRO A 96 -19.54 -11.01 -2.02
CA PRO A 96 -18.70 -10.46 -3.09
C PRO A 96 -17.32 -11.10 -3.25
N ILE A 97 -16.81 -11.77 -2.21
CA ILE A 97 -15.51 -12.47 -2.22
C ILE A 97 -15.62 -13.93 -2.68
N SER A 98 -16.84 -14.42 -2.94
CA SER A 98 -17.08 -15.81 -3.32
C SER A 98 -16.39 -16.12 -4.66
N PRO A 99 -15.75 -17.30 -4.80
CA PRO A 99 -15.07 -17.68 -6.04
C PRO A 99 -16.03 -17.88 -7.21
N TYR A 100 -17.33 -18.06 -6.95
CA TYR A 100 -18.34 -18.34 -7.97
C TYR A 100 -18.95 -17.07 -8.57
N VAL A 101 -18.66 -15.89 -8.02
CA VAL A 101 -19.21 -14.63 -8.53
C VAL A 101 -18.38 -14.12 -9.70
N GLY A 102 -18.99 -14.15 -10.89
CA GLY A 102 -18.38 -13.68 -12.14
C GLY A 102 -17.04 -14.34 -12.42
N ASP A 103 -16.98 -15.68 -12.39
CA ASP A 103 -15.76 -16.48 -12.59
C ASP A 103 -14.59 -16.05 -11.68
N GLY A 104 -14.93 -15.61 -10.46
CA GLY A 104 -13.99 -15.14 -9.44
C GLY A 104 -13.50 -13.71 -9.65
N TRP A 105 -13.91 -12.99 -10.70
CA TRP A 105 -13.45 -11.62 -10.96
C TRP A 105 -13.77 -10.65 -9.82
N SER A 106 -14.91 -10.81 -9.15
CA SER A 106 -15.27 -9.98 -8.00
C SER A 106 -14.25 -10.15 -6.87
N ARG A 107 -13.93 -11.40 -6.52
CA ARG A 107 -12.91 -11.75 -5.52
C ARG A 107 -11.56 -11.16 -5.88
N LYS A 108 -11.11 -11.33 -7.13
CA LYS A 108 -9.81 -10.84 -7.61
C LYS A 108 -9.69 -9.33 -7.45
N LEU A 109 -10.69 -8.57 -7.88
CA LEU A 109 -10.67 -7.10 -7.79
C LEU A 109 -10.69 -6.60 -6.33
N ILE A 110 -11.46 -7.26 -5.45
CA ILE A 110 -11.46 -6.93 -4.02
C ILE A 110 -10.09 -7.21 -3.40
N LEU A 111 -9.47 -8.35 -3.73
CA LEU A 111 -8.14 -8.72 -3.24
C LEU A 111 -7.03 -7.83 -3.79
N VAL A 112 -7.12 -7.37 -5.05
CA VAL A 112 -6.22 -6.33 -5.59
C VAL A 112 -6.31 -5.06 -4.74
N GLY A 113 -7.52 -4.60 -4.41
CA GLY A 113 -7.73 -3.43 -3.55
C GLY A 113 -7.20 -3.62 -2.13
N LEU A 114 -7.45 -4.77 -1.52
CA LEU A 114 -6.92 -5.13 -0.21
C LEU A 114 -5.39 -5.15 -0.23
N ALA A 115 -4.79 -5.84 -1.19
CA ALA A 115 -3.35 -6.00 -1.32
C ALA A 115 -2.66 -4.65 -1.57
N HIS A 116 -3.24 -3.79 -2.40
CA HIS A 116 -2.78 -2.41 -2.62
C HIS A 116 -2.70 -1.63 -1.30
N PHE A 117 -3.79 -1.53 -0.55
CA PHE A 117 -3.79 -0.77 0.69
C PHE A 117 -2.97 -1.43 1.79
N ALA A 118 -2.90 -2.76 1.83
CA ALA A 118 -2.05 -3.50 2.75
C ALA A 118 -0.56 -3.26 2.45
N CYS A 119 -0.16 -3.25 1.18
CA CYS A 119 1.19 -2.87 0.74
C CYS A 119 1.53 -1.44 1.19
N CYS A 120 0.71 -0.46 0.82
CA CYS A 120 0.97 0.95 1.15
C CYS A 120 0.96 1.21 2.67
N LEU A 121 0.01 0.62 3.42
CA LEU A 121 -0.03 0.77 4.88
C LEU A 121 1.15 0.06 5.53
N GLY A 122 1.46 -1.15 5.06
CA GLY A 122 2.56 -1.94 5.56
C GLY A 122 3.88 -1.21 5.40
N ASP A 123 4.12 -0.61 4.24
CA ASP A 123 5.31 0.19 3.98
C ASP A 123 5.38 1.48 4.80
N THR A 124 4.26 2.20 4.90
CA THR A 124 4.16 3.38 5.77
C THR A 124 4.47 3.03 7.22
N MET A 125 3.93 1.93 7.73
CA MET A 125 4.20 1.48 9.09
C MET A 125 5.64 0.99 9.28
N ALA A 126 6.22 0.32 8.27
CA ALA A 126 7.60 -0.13 8.29
C ALA A 126 8.58 1.04 8.36
N SER A 127 8.39 2.06 7.53
CA SER A 127 9.29 3.22 7.47
C SER A 127 9.17 4.11 8.72
N GLU A 128 7.95 4.35 9.21
CA GLU A 128 7.72 5.25 10.35
C GLU A 128 8.01 4.60 11.71
N LEU A 129 7.72 3.31 11.89
CA LEU A 129 8.00 2.59 13.14
C LEU A 129 9.35 1.87 13.10
N GLY A 130 9.87 1.55 11.92
CA GLY A 130 11.15 0.87 11.75
C GLY A 130 12.34 1.72 12.16
N ILE A 131 12.26 3.05 12.02
CA ILE A 131 13.28 4.01 12.50
C ILE A 131 13.39 4.04 14.03
N LEU A 132 12.37 3.56 14.76
CA LEU A 132 12.37 3.44 16.21
C LEU A 132 13.11 2.17 16.70
N SER A 133 13.58 1.33 15.78
CA SER A 133 14.26 0.10 16.14
C SER A 133 15.59 0.38 16.83
N LYS A 134 15.84 -0.32 17.95
CA LYS A 134 17.13 -0.25 18.67
C LYS A 134 18.28 -0.86 17.86
N ALA A 135 17.96 -1.82 16.99
CA ALA A 135 18.95 -2.46 16.12
C ALA A 135 19.07 -1.69 14.81
N SER A 136 20.30 -1.47 14.34
CA SER A 136 20.54 -0.85 13.04
C SER A 136 19.85 -1.63 11.93
N PRO A 137 19.15 -0.96 11.00
CA PRO A 137 18.52 -1.62 9.87
C PRO A 137 19.59 -2.18 8.92
N ARG A 138 19.18 -3.13 8.08
CA ARG A 138 20.05 -3.79 7.10
C ARG A 138 19.50 -3.60 5.70
N LEU A 139 20.36 -3.30 4.74
CA LEU A 139 19.96 -3.19 3.34
C LEU A 139 19.47 -4.54 2.84
N VAL A 140 18.31 -4.58 2.17
CA VAL A 140 17.69 -5.86 1.75
C VAL A 140 18.53 -6.64 0.73
N THR A 141 19.35 -5.96 -0.05
CA THR A 141 20.19 -6.58 -1.10
C THR A 141 21.50 -7.17 -0.57
N THR A 142 22.19 -6.45 0.32
CA THR A 142 23.54 -6.83 0.81
C THR A 142 23.53 -7.34 2.25
N PHE A 143 22.44 -7.17 2.98
CA PHE A 143 22.31 -7.42 4.42
C PHE A 143 23.31 -6.65 5.31
N THR A 144 23.98 -5.63 4.76
CA THR A 144 24.90 -4.77 5.52
C THR A 144 24.13 -3.76 6.37
N LYS A 145 24.67 -3.43 7.54
CA LYS A 145 24.10 -2.39 8.40
C LYS A 145 24.21 -1.03 7.73
N VAL A 146 23.13 -0.26 7.75
CA VAL A 146 23.06 1.10 7.17
C VAL A 146 22.40 2.07 8.14
N PRO A 147 22.64 3.38 8.00
CA PRO A 147 21.94 4.40 8.81
C PRO A 147 20.41 4.28 8.69
N PRO A 148 19.65 4.53 9.77
CA PRO A 148 18.20 4.67 9.71
C PRO A 148 17.77 5.74 8.68
N GLY A 149 16.68 5.47 7.95
CA GLY A 149 16.20 6.32 6.85
C GLY A 149 16.81 6.01 5.48
N THR A 150 17.71 5.03 5.39
CA THR A 150 18.24 4.57 4.09
C THR A 150 17.16 3.84 3.28
N ASN A 151 16.98 4.21 1.99
CA ASN A 151 16.02 3.53 1.12
C ASN A 151 16.42 2.07 0.92
N GLY A 152 15.46 1.17 1.08
CA GLY A 152 15.65 -0.27 1.00
C GLY A 152 16.28 -0.94 2.22
N ALA A 153 16.40 -0.21 3.33
CA ALA A 153 16.83 -0.78 4.60
C ALA A 153 15.65 -1.35 5.38
N MET A 154 15.77 -2.60 5.83
CA MET A 154 14.75 -3.30 6.62
C MET A 154 15.20 -3.47 8.07
N SER A 155 14.28 -3.30 9.01
CA SER A 155 14.48 -3.59 10.44
C SER A 155 13.43 -4.57 10.93
N ARG A 156 13.73 -5.32 12.00
CA ARG A 156 12.77 -6.26 12.60
C ARG A 156 11.48 -5.57 13.03
N THR A 157 11.61 -4.39 13.64
CA THR A 157 10.48 -3.56 14.05
C THR A 157 9.66 -3.12 12.84
N GLY A 158 10.33 -2.71 11.75
CA GLY A 158 9.66 -2.34 10.50
C GLY A 158 8.90 -3.51 9.87
N THR A 159 9.49 -4.70 9.81
CA THR A 159 8.83 -5.90 9.27
C THR A 159 7.63 -6.36 10.10
N LEU A 160 7.71 -6.26 11.43
CA LEU A 160 6.56 -6.54 12.29
C LEU A 160 5.46 -5.47 12.15
N ALA A 161 5.86 -4.21 11.97
CA ALA A 161 4.95 -3.12 11.70
C ALA A 161 4.24 -3.28 10.35
N SER A 162 4.94 -3.75 9.31
CA SER A 162 4.33 -4.02 8.00
C SER A 162 3.34 -5.18 8.04
N LEU A 163 3.67 -6.24 8.79
CA LEU A 163 2.75 -7.33 9.08
C LEU A 163 1.48 -6.83 9.78
N ALA A 164 1.63 -6.01 10.82
CA ALA A 164 0.51 -5.42 11.54
C ALA A 164 -0.36 -4.54 10.61
N GLY A 165 0.25 -3.72 9.75
CA GLY A 165 -0.46 -2.92 8.75
C GLY A 165 -1.28 -3.78 7.79
N GLY A 166 -0.69 -4.87 7.28
CA GLY A 166 -1.40 -5.83 6.43
C GLY A 166 -2.59 -6.49 7.12
N VAL A 167 -2.41 -6.93 8.37
CA VAL A 167 -3.49 -7.52 9.18
C VAL A 167 -4.61 -6.52 9.46
N ILE A 168 -4.29 -5.25 9.78
CA ILE A 168 -5.27 -4.18 9.97
C ILE A 168 -6.15 -4.03 8.74
N MET A 169 -5.56 -4.03 7.54
CA MET A 169 -6.32 -3.92 6.29
C MET A 169 -7.19 -5.15 6.03
N GLY A 170 -6.68 -6.36 6.31
CA GLY A 170 -7.45 -7.60 6.20
C GLY A 170 -8.67 -7.59 7.12
N VAL A 171 -8.50 -7.21 8.39
CA VAL A 171 -9.58 -7.08 9.38
C VAL A 171 -10.59 -6.01 8.97
N ALA A 172 -10.14 -4.86 8.48
CA ALA A 172 -11.03 -3.81 8.00
C ALA A 172 -11.93 -4.28 6.84
N MET A 173 -11.35 -5.03 5.88
CA MET A 173 -12.11 -5.61 4.78
C MET A 173 -13.12 -6.65 5.26
N ILE A 174 -12.73 -7.54 6.19
CA ILE A 174 -13.63 -8.52 6.81
C ILE A 174 -14.82 -7.80 7.45
N ILE A 175 -14.58 -6.81 8.31
CA ILE A 175 -15.63 -6.07 9.00
C ILE A 175 -16.58 -5.39 7.99
N SER A 176 -16.03 -4.76 6.94
CA SER A 176 -16.85 -4.14 5.91
C SER A 176 -17.78 -5.15 5.22
N LEU A 177 -17.24 -6.29 4.79
CA LEU A 177 -17.99 -7.33 4.08
C LEU A 177 -19.08 -7.95 4.95
N LEU A 178 -18.80 -8.20 6.24
CA LEU A 178 -19.78 -8.77 7.18
C LEU A 178 -20.93 -7.82 7.51
N ILE A 179 -20.66 -6.51 7.53
CA ILE A 179 -21.69 -5.48 7.73
C ILE A 179 -22.57 -5.38 6.49
N GLU A 180 -21.99 -5.41 5.29
CA GLU A 180 -22.71 -5.07 4.05
C GLU A 180 -23.35 -6.23 3.29
N SER A 181 -22.99 -7.49 3.61
CA SER A 181 -23.54 -8.68 2.97
C SER A 181 -23.87 -9.76 4.02
N PRO A 182 -25.16 -10.10 4.20
CA PRO A 182 -25.57 -11.25 5.02
C PRO A 182 -24.94 -12.57 4.55
N ALA A 183 -24.81 -12.78 3.23
CA ALA A 183 -24.18 -13.95 2.64
C ALA A 183 -22.70 -14.13 3.04
N CYS A 184 -21.98 -13.05 3.35
CA CYS A 184 -20.61 -13.18 3.87
C CYS A 184 -20.55 -13.72 5.31
N ARG A 185 -21.65 -13.69 6.07
CA ARG A 185 -21.69 -14.16 7.46
C ARG A 185 -21.71 -15.68 7.56
N SER A 186 -22.26 -16.37 6.56
CA SER A 186 -22.24 -17.84 6.50
C SER A 186 -20.87 -18.39 6.12
N GLU A 187 -19.99 -17.59 5.50
CA GLU A 187 -18.64 -17.99 5.07
C GLU A 187 -17.51 -17.41 5.96
N LEU A 188 -17.83 -17.01 7.19
CA LEU A 188 -16.91 -16.26 8.05
C LEU A 188 -15.53 -16.93 8.26
N GLY A 189 -15.48 -18.25 8.41
CA GLY A 189 -14.25 -18.99 8.71
C GLY A 189 -13.22 -18.94 7.57
N SER A 190 -13.62 -19.39 6.37
CA SER A 190 -12.78 -19.36 5.17
C SER A 190 -12.41 -17.94 4.76
N LEU A 191 -13.37 -17.01 4.88
CA LEU A 191 -13.20 -15.59 4.59
C LEU A 191 -12.11 -14.95 5.45
N SER A 192 -12.18 -15.16 6.76
CA SER A 192 -11.29 -14.51 7.72
C SER A 192 -9.84 -14.92 7.50
N PHE A 193 -9.60 -16.21 7.29
CA PHE A 193 -8.24 -16.70 7.02
C PHE A 193 -7.69 -16.15 5.69
N SER A 194 -8.48 -16.20 4.61
CA SER A 194 -8.02 -15.74 3.29
C SER A 194 -7.69 -14.25 3.27
N LEU A 195 -8.51 -13.40 3.90
CA LEU A 195 -8.30 -11.95 3.90
C LEU A 195 -7.18 -11.52 4.85
N ILE A 196 -7.06 -12.14 6.03
CA ILE A 196 -5.95 -11.86 6.94
C ILE A 196 -4.62 -12.31 6.31
N LEU A 197 -4.59 -13.51 5.72
CA LEU A 197 -3.39 -14.01 5.06
C LEU A 197 -3.01 -13.13 3.85
N ALA A 198 -3.97 -12.80 2.98
CA ALA A 198 -3.72 -11.90 1.85
C ALA A 198 -3.23 -10.53 2.31
N GLY A 199 -3.86 -9.92 3.33
CA GLY A 199 -3.44 -8.66 3.91
C GLY A 199 -2.02 -8.73 4.50
N ALA A 200 -1.75 -9.73 5.33
CA ALA A 200 -0.44 -9.96 5.97
C ALA A 200 0.69 -10.14 4.94
N LEU A 201 0.47 -11.02 3.94
CA LEU A 201 1.43 -11.26 2.87
C LEU A 201 1.64 -10.02 2.02
N SER A 202 0.59 -9.26 1.74
CA SER A 202 0.69 -8.00 0.98
C SER A 202 1.43 -6.91 1.78
N GLY A 203 1.20 -6.81 3.09
CA GLY A 203 1.89 -5.84 3.94
C GLY A 203 3.39 -6.11 4.05
N VAL A 204 3.77 -7.37 4.33
CA VAL A 204 5.18 -7.76 4.43
C VAL A 204 5.83 -7.82 3.05
N GLY A 205 5.22 -8.53 2.10
CA GLY A 205 5.75 -8.71 0.75
C GLY A 205 5.80 -7.41 -0.04
N GLY A 206 4.77 -6.58 0.07
CA GLY A 206 4.72 -5.27 -0.58
C GLY A 206 5.79 -4.30 -0.06
N SER A 207 5.95 -4.18 1.26
CA SER A 207 7.02 -3.35 1.84
C SER A 207 8.42 -3.91 1.57
N ALA A 208 8.58 -5.24 1.51
CA ALA A 208 9.84 -5.86 1.11
C ALA A 208 10.16 -5.60 -0.37
N LEU A 209 9.16 -5.62 -1.24
CA LEU A 209 9.29 -5.28 -2.66
C LEU A 209 9.64 -3.80 -2.84
N ASP A 210 8.98 -2.91 -2.10
CA ASP A 210 9.32 -1.48 -2.03
C ASP A 210 10.78 -1.30 -1.60
N SER A 211 11.19 -1.99 -0.53
CA SER A 211 12.57 -1.97 -0.05
C SER A 211 13.58 -2.51 -1.09
N LEU A 212 13.22 -3.54 -1.86
CA LEU A 212 14.08 -4.09 -2.92
C LEU A 212 14.26 -3.08 -4.06
N LEU A 213 13.18 -2.45 -4.50
CA LEU A 213 13.23 -1.38 -5.49
C LEU A 213 14.00 -0.17 -4.94
N GLY A 214 13.77 0.21 -3.69
CA GLY A 214 14.48 1.26 -2.99
C GLY A 214 16.00 1.02 -2.97
N ALA A 215 16.44 -0.19 -2.61
CA ALA A 215 17.85 -0.54 -2.54
C ALA A 215 18.55 -0.60 -3.91
N THR A 216 17.80 -0.80 -5.00
CA THR A 216 18.34 -1.05 -6.34
C THR A 216 18.25 0.18 -7.26
N ILE A 217 17.09 0.84 -7.31
CA ILE A 217 16.76 1.88 -8.30
C ILE A 217 16.38 3.24 -7.70
N GLN A 218 16.42 3.39 -6.36
CA GLN A 218 16.24 4.67 -5.68
C GLN A 218 17.51 5.10 -4.95
N ARG A 219 18.11 6.22 -5.34
CA ARG A 219 19.38 6.68 -4.77
C ARG A 219 19.19 7.24 -3.36
N THR A 220 19.94 6.69 -2.39
CA THR A 220 20.09 7.27 -1.05
C THR A 220 21.43 7.95 -0.91
N GLU A 221 21.39 9.20 -0.47
CA GLU A 221 22.56 10.02 -0.17
C GLU A 221 22.57 10.39 1.31
N PHE A 222 23.76 10.51 1.89
CA PHE A 222 23.95 10.84 3.29
C PHE A 222 24.98 11.95 3.43
N SER A 223 24.63 12.96 4.21
CA SER A 223 25.55 14.05 4.55
C SER A 223 26.32 13.70 5.82
N GLY A 224 27.65 13.70 5.71
CA GLY A 224 28.53 13.52 6.86
C GLY A 224 28.51 14.72 7.82
N VAL A 225 28.08 15.89 7.34
CA VAL A 225 28.06 17.14 8.12
C VAL A 225 26.83 17.24 9.00
N SER A 226 25.65 17.00 8.43
CA SER A 226 24.38 17.00 9.18
C SER A 226 24.05 15.65 9.83
N ASN A 227 24.84 14.61 9.53
CA ASN A 227 24.61 13.23 9.99
C ASN A 227 23.18 12.74 9.67
N SER A 228 22.69 13.12 8.48
CA SER A 228 21.31 12.87 8.03
C SER A 228 21.28 12.39 6.57
N ILE A 229 20.22 11.68 6.23
CA ILE A 229 19.87 11.27 4.88
C ILE A 229 19.39 12.49 4.10
N ILE A 230 19.86 12.63 2.87
CA ILE A 230 19.44 13.68 1.94
C ILE A 230 18.18 13.19 1.22
N THR A 231 17.12 13.97 1.36
CA THR A 231 15.82 13.71 0.72
C THR A 231 15.79 14.23 -0.71
N ASP A 232 14.88 13.71 -1.54
CA ASP A 232 14.69 14.16 -2.92
C ASP A 232 14.41 15.69 -3.01
N GLU A 233 13.78 16.26 -1.98
CA GLU A 233 13.46 17.69 -1.86
C GLU A 233 14.70 18.57 -1.65
N THR A 234 15.74 18.00 -1.04
CA THR A 234 16.98 18.71 -0.71
C THR A 234 18.14 18.32 -1.61
N LYS A 235 17.98 17.33 -2.50
CA LYS A 235 19.01 16.91 -3.47
C LYS A 235 19.56 18.07 -4.31
N SER A 236 18.72 19.06 -4.67
CA SER A 236 19.09 20.20 -5.50
C SER A 236 19.84 21.34 -4.78
N ARG A 237 19.98 21.28 -3.45
CA ARG A 237 20.68 22.32 -2.68
C ARG A 237 22.18 22.31 -2.99
N PRO A 238 22.84 23.48 -3.13
CA PRO A 238 24.28 23.53 -3.34
C PRO A 238 25.03 22.97 -2.13
N ARG A 239 25.96 22.04 -2.37
CA ARG A 239 26.79 21.37 -1.34
C ARG A 239 28.26 21.37 -1.73
N GLN A 240 29.14 21.33 -0.74
CA GLN A 240 30.57 21.27 -1.00
C GLN A 240 30.99 19.87 -1.51
N THR A 241 32.02 19.83 -2.36
CA THR A 241 32.52 18.58 -2.91
C THR A 241 33.07 17.69 -1.80
N GLY A 242 32.55 16.47 -1.67
CA GLY A 242 32.97 15.49 -0.65
C GLY A 242 32.08 15.44 0.62
N GLU A 243 31.08 16.31 0.73
CA GLU A 243 30.13 16.33 1.86
C GLU A 243 29.10 15.19 1.81
N VAL A 244 28.84 14.67 0.61
CA VAL A 244 27.78 13.70 0.32
C VAL A 244 28.37 12.34 0.01
N LYS A 245 27.86 11.31 0.71
CA LYS A 245 28.17 9.90 0.44
C LYS A 245 26.93 9.18 -0.08
N VAL A 246 27.07 8.49 -1.21
CA VAL A 246 26.02 7.59 -1.72
C VAL A 246 26.04 6.29 -0.92
N ILE A 247 24.90 5.89 -0.36
CA ILE A 247 24.76 4.66 0.42
C ILE A 247 24.27 3.51 -0.46
N SER A 248 23.23 3.73 -1.25
CA SER A 248 22.53 2.67 -2.02
C SER A 248 21.80 3.22 -3.24
N GLY A 249 21.45 2.30 -4.14
CA GLY A 249 20.58 2.54 -5.29
C GLY A 249 21.18 3.34 -6.44
N ARG A 250 20.33 3.60 -7.44
CA ARG A 250 20.61 4.43 -8.62
C ARG A 250 19.59 5.56 -8.67
N ASP A 251 19.90 6.69 -9.29
CA ASP A 251 18.97 7.82 -9.35
C ASP A 251 18.02 7.67 -10.53
N VAL A 252 17.14 6.66 -10.49
CA VAL A 252 16.24 6.31 -11.60
C VAL A 252 14.79 6.66 -11.27
N VAL A 253 14.35 6.38 -10.04
CA VAL A 253 12.97 6.59 -9.60
C VAL A 253 12.88 7.34 -8.28
N THR A 254 11.76 8.04 -8.11
CA THR A 254 11.36 8.73 -6.88
C THR A 254 10.59 7.80 -5.94
N ASN A 255 10.47 8.19 -4.67
CA ASN A 255 9.70 7.43 -3.67
C ASN A 255 8.23 7.17 -4.08
N ASN A 256 7.59 8.15 -4.73
CA ASN A 256 6.21 7.99 -5.19
C ASN A 256 6.10 6.94 -6.32
N GLN A 257 7.07 6.91 -7.23
CA GLN A 257 7.09 5.94 -8.32
C GLN A 257 7.33 4.51 -7.81
N VAL A 258 8.22 4.35 -6.81
CA VAL A 258 8.44 3.04 -6.18
C VAL A 258 7.14 2.54 -5.53
N ASN A 259 6.45 3.38 -4.77
CA ASN A 259 5.16 3.06 -4.16
C ASN A 259 4.09 2.63 -5.19
N VAL A 260 4.02 3.29 -6.35
CA VAL A 260 3.12 2.89 -7.44
C VAL A 260 3.47 1.50 -7.96
N ILE A 261 4.76 1.27 -8.24
CA ILE A 261 5.21 0.00 -8.80
C ILE A 261 5.00 -1.15 -7.80
N SER A 262 5.40 -0.97 -6.54
CA SER A 262 5.29 -1.98 -5.50
C SER A 262 3.82 -2.34 -5.22
N SER A 263 2.94 -1.35 -5.14
CA SER A 263 1.51 -1.56 -4.90
C SER A 263 0.77 -2.19 -6.09
N ILE A 264 1.11 -1.82 -7.34
CA ILE A 264 0.57 -2.48 -8.54
C ILE A 264 0.99 -3.95 -8.59
N LEU A 265 2.30 -4.23 -8.47
CA LEU A 265 2.83 -5.58 -8.55
C LEU A 265 2.25 -6.48 -7.46
N THR A 266 2.18 -5.97 -6.22
CA THR A 266 1.60 -6.71 -5.09
C THR A 266 0.10 -6.95 -5.31
N GLY A 267 -0.64 -5.93 -5.73
CA GLY A 267 -2.07 -6.02 -6.02
C GLY A 267 -2.39 -7.07 -7.08
N VAL A 268 -1.73 -6.97 -8.25
CA VAL A 268 -1.92 -7.89 -9.37
C VAL A 268 -1.52 -9.31 -9.01
N LEU A 269 -0.39 -9.51 -8.31
CA LEU A 269 0.05 -10.84 -7.89
C LEU A 269 -0.97 -11.52 -6.97
N ILE A 270 -1.45 -10.81 -5.95
CA ILE A 270 -2.42 -11.36 -5.00
C ILE A 270 -3.77 -11.59 -5.67
N GLY A 271 -4.19 -10.70 -6.56
CA GLY A 271 -5.39 -10.90 -7.38
C GLY A 271 -5.28 -12.09 -8.34
N TRP A 272 -4.08 -12.35 -8.90
CA TRP A 272 -3.86 -13.47 -9.81
C TRP A 272 -3.84 -14.82 -9.09
N LEU A 273 -3.35 -14.86 -7.85
CA LEU A 273 -3.32 -16.07 -7.01
C LEU A 273 -4.70 -16.45 -6.41
N ALA A 274 -5.73 -15.64 -6.63
CA ALA A 274 -7.05 -15.75 -6.00
C ALA A 274 -8.09 -16.55 -6.78
#